data_AF-A0A1R4LG73-F1
#
_entry.id   AF-A0A1R4LG73-F1
#
_cell.length_a   1.000
_cell.length_b   1.000
_cell.length_c   1.000
_cell.angle_alpha   90.00
_cell.angle_beta   90.00
_cell.angle_gamma   90.00
#
_symmetry.space_group_name_H-M   'P 1'
#
loop_
_entity.id
_entity.type
_entity.pdbx_description
1 polymer ?
#
loop_
_entity_poly.entity_id
_entity_poly.type
_entity_poly.pdbx_seq_one_letter_code
_entity_poly.pdbx_strand_id
1 'polypeptide(L)'
;MSELAQAETIAMMSCGQVVKDNDIERLALAPLPVTNNRQPISVTKFVAINKKKLLEIRRVNANIGAAKLMLFGGIFLLGSIIFVWFMMSKMLLFFLPIPLFFSVFLGGTLYFDQKDGRDSVRRNVPTVFHPQRQEVLIYRAGNKLERPSLFSSMNSDGFKKGASDRVILAAFSGAIIFSLGWARCVGHILDSEYGEGLPLTISLILIGLFCLYIPLKPWFTYFRQLKKQPRQTEQQQFIGVPWEQVAVELHHLSAVSYIGLRTMYTLNFMCPLPGETDKKYLISLPVYSKEEGLSLFELIRNYMEYGAQGIEQTAAAKLQTETADYTRAAYRQKMQEMRRKNPLFYPLWRLWNIVTLRYWAHWYLERDLDVLPSQMMNREEVVNWCQPLPESEWQPMSDELQEANQRVRALYAAGYQWESEEVRSVLQDYVRVS
;
A
#
# COMPACT_ATOMS: atom_id res chain seq x y z
N MET A 1 -10.64 -5.97 -5.74
CA MET A 1 -10.89 -7.40 -5.59
C MET A 1 -9.66 -8.13 -6.07
N SER A 2 -9.19 -9.05 -5.25
CA SER A 2 -7.98 -9.84 -5.47
C SER A 2 -8.30 -11.03 -6.35
N GLU A 3 -7.60 -11.15 -7.47
CA GLU A 3 -7.01 -12.43 -7.81
C GLU A 3 -5.55 -12.38 -7.40
N LEU A 4 -5.20 -13.32 -6.52
CA LEU A 4 -3.87 -13.87 -6.47
C LEU A 4 -3.57 -14.38 -7.88
N ALA A 5 -2.92 -13.55 -8.71
CA ALA A 5 -2.17 -14.10 -9.81
C ALA A 5 -1.16 -15.05 -9.17
N GLN A 6 -1.33 -16.33 -9.50
CA GLN A 6 -0.36 -17.38 -9.26
C GLN A 6 1.03 -16.85 -9.65
N ALA A 7 2.06 -17.41 -9.04
CA ALA A 7 3.40 -17.34 -9.61
C ALA A 7 3.36 -18.11 -10.94
N GLU A 8 2.72 -17.54 -11.97
CA GLU A 8 3.04 -17.88 -13.34
C GLU A 8 4.48 -17.41 -13.51
N THR A 9 5.30 -18.34 -14.00
CA THR A 9 6.64 -18.10 -14.49
C THR A 9 6.49 -17.14 -15.67
N ILE A 10 6.31 -15.84 -15.40
CA ILE A 10 6.28 -14.81 -16.45
C ILE A 10 7.72 -14.71 -16.92
N ALA A 11 8.06 -15.49 -17.96
CA ALA A 11 9.29 -15.32 -18.70
C ALA A 11 9.41 -13.84 -19.08
N MET A 12 10.59 -13.24 -18.88
CA MET A 12 10.77 -11.84 -19.28
C MET A 12 10.49 -11.74 -20.79
N MET A 13 9.54 -10.87 -21.15
CA MET A 13 9.24 -10.62 -22.55
C MET A 13 10.46 -9.99 -23.22
N SER A 14 10.73 -10.41 -24.46
CA SER A 14 11.77 -9.74 -25.24
C SER A 14 11.29 -8.34 -25.62
N CYS A 15 12.23 -7.41 -25.80
CA CYS A 15 11.84 -6.02 -25.90
C CYS A 15 11.08 -5.69 -27.19
N GLY A 16 10.05 -4.83 -27.10
CA GLY A 16 9.15 -4.54 -28.20
C GLY A 16 8.17 -5.68 -28.54
N GLN A 17 8.25 -6.82 -27.84
CA GLN A 17 7.29 -7.90 -27.99
C GLN A 17 5.91 -7.44 -27.50
N VAL A 18 4.90 -7.70 -28.33
CA VAL A 18 3.50 -7.54 -27.97
C VAL A 18 2.93 -8.94 -27.75
N VAL A 19 2.50 -9.22 -26.52
CA VAL A 19 1.81 -10.48 -26.18
C VAL A 19 0.38 -10.15 -25.83
N LYS A 20 -0.56 -10.81 -26.51
CA LYS A 20 -1.98 -10.76 -26.16
C LYS A 20 -2.33 -12.06 -25.45
N ASP A 21 -2.61 -11.95 -24.17
CA ASP A 21 -3.01 -13.08 -23.33
C ASP A 21 -4.27 -12.70 -22.55
N ASN A 22 -5.35 -13.47 -22.75
CA ASN A 22 -6.63 -13.35 -22.04
C ASN A 22 -7.10 -11.88 -21.83
N ASP A 23 -7.32 -11.15 -22.93
CA ASP A 23 -7.76 -9.73 -22.98
C ASP A 23 -6.76 -8.68 -22.45
N ILE A 24 -5.56 -9.10 -22.05
CA ILE A 24 -4.45 -8.22 -21.68
C ILE A 24 -3.44 -8.17 -22.82
N GLU A 25 -3.25 -6.99 -23.39
CA GLU A 25 -2.17 -6.71 -24.33
C GLU A 25 -0.96 -6.16 -23.54
N ARG A 26 0.13 -6.92 -23.51
CA ARG A 26 1.38 -6.55 -22.84
C ARG A 26 2.39 -6.08 -23.88
N LEU A 27 3.01 -4.93 -23.63
CA LEU A 27 4.07 -4.35 -24.45
C LEU A 27 5.34 -4.20 -23.60
N ALA A 28 6.42 -4.89 -23.97
CA ALA A 28 7.70 -4.74 -23.29
C ALA A 28 8.43 -3.45 -23.71
N LEU A 29 8.79 -2.62 -22.73
CA LEU A 29 9.42 -1.30 -22.89
C LEU A 29 10.90 -1.25 -22.48
N ALA A 30 11.32 -1.97 -21.43
CA ALA A 30 12.75 -2.02 -21.05
C ALA A 30 13.43 -3.25 -21.66
N PRO A 31 14.72 -3.17 -22.05
CA PRO A 31 15.72 -2.14 -21.68
C PRO A 31 15.86 -0.95 -22.66
N LEU A 32 14.77 -0.41 -23.24
CA LEU A 32 14.88 0.46 -24.42
C LEU A 32 14.87 1.97 -24.22
N PRO A 33 15.47 2.70 -25.18
CA PRO A 33 15.19 4.09 -25.49
C PRO A 33 13.90 4.17 -26.31
N VAL A 34 12.80 4.47 -25.65
CA VAL A 34 11.61 5.00 -26.33
C VAL A 34 11.67 6.51 -26.21
N THR A 35 11.91 7.22 -27.30
CA THR A 35 11.72 8.68 -27.32
C THR A 35 10.40 8.97 -28.00
N ASN A 36 9.41 9.44 -27.23
CA ASN A 36 8.19 9.97 -27.81
C ASN A 36 8.37 11.45 -28.19
N ASN A 37 9.47 12.11 -27.80
CA ASN A 37 9.67 13.57 -27.92
C ASN A 37 8.49 14.39 -27.37
N ARG A 38 7.62 13.75 -26.58
CA ARG A 38 6.38 14.30 -26.05
C ARG A 38 6.53 14.40 -24.55
N GLN A 39 6.20 15.57 -24.02
CA GLN A 39 6.17 15.74 -22.58
C GLN A 39 5.00 14.94 -22.01
N PRO A 40 5.19 14.21 -20.89
CA PRO A 40 4.08 13.59 -20.18
C PRO A 40 3.05 14.67 -19.81
N ILE A 41 1.83 14.51 -20.34
CA ILE A 41 0.71 15.46 -20.18
C ILE A 41 0.33 15.61 -18.69
N SER A 42 0.50 14.53 -17.92
CA SER A 42 0.42 14.55 -16.47
C SER A 42 1.60 13.77 -15.93
N VAL A 43 2.56 14.45 -15.30
CA VAL A 43 3.47 13.73 -14.43
C VAL A 43 2.68 13.46 -13.16
N THR A 44 2.06 12.29 -13.18
CA THR A 44 1.10 11.82 -12.21
C THR A 44 1.58 12.05 -10.78
N LYS A 45 0.64 12.20 -9.83
CA LYS A 45 0.89 12.33 -8.38
C LYS A 45 1.74 11.20 -7.77
N PHE A 46 2.07 10.16 -8.55
CA PHE A 46 2.89 9.02 -8.18
C PHE A 46 4.39 9.32 -8.25
N VAL A 47 4.84 10.29 -9.06
CA VAL A 47 6.26 10.63 -9.17
C VAL A 47 6.55 11.89 -8.39
N ALA A 48 7.53 11.84 -7.49
CA ALA A 48 7.96 12.99 -6.71
C ALA A 48 9.48 13.03 -6.66
N ILE A 49 10.03 14.20 -6.31
CA ILE A 49 11.44 14.33 -5.96
C ILE A 49 11.54 14.42 -4.45
N ASN A 50 12.30 13.50 -3.85
CA ASN A 50 12.52 13.46 -2.42
C ASN A 50 13.34 14.68 -1.97
N LYS A 51 13.35 14.97 -0.66
CA LYS A 51 14.22 15.98 -0.03
C LYS A 51 15.70 15.80 -0.36
N LYS A 52 16.12 14.57 -0.66
CA LYS A 52 17.48 14.22 -1.10
C LYS A 52 17.74 14.46 -2.60
N LYS A 53 16.81 15.11 -3.31
CA LYS A 53 16.83 15.37 -4.76
C LYS A 53 16.84 14.12 -5.65
N LEU A 54 16.44 12.97 -5.10
CA LEU A 54 16.27 11.74 -5.87
C LEU A 54 14.82 11.57 -6.32
N LEU A 55 14.63 11.03 -7.53
CA LEU A 55 13.32 10.65 -8.05
C LEU A 55 12.78 9.46 -7.25
N GLU A 56 11.54 9.60 -6.79
CA GLU A 56 10.83 8.54 -6.07
C GLU A 56 9.46 8.29 -6.66
N ILE A 57 9.11 7.00 -6.75
CA ILE A 57 7.78 6.54 -7.12
C ILE A 57 7.03 6.20 -5.83
N ARG A 58 5.99 6.97 -5.57
CA ARG A 58 5.08 6.81 -4.44
C ARG A 58 3.82 6.09 -4.89
N ARG A 59 3.39 5.08 -4.14
CA ARG A 59 2.01 4.60 -4.24
C ARG A 59 1.07 5.63 -3.62
N VAL A 60 0.29 6.32 -4.44
CA VAL A 60 -0.73 7.24 -3.93
C VAL A 60 -1.97 6.44 -3.58
N ASN A 61 -2.28 6.34 -2.29
CA ASN A 61 -3.61 5.95 -1.85
C ASN A 61 -4.46 7.22 -1.71
N ALA A 62 -5.06 7.67 -2.83
CA ALA A 62 -5.62 9.01 -2.96
C ALA A 62 -7.03 9.21 -2.38
N ASN A 63 -7.66 8.19 -1.79
CA ASN A 63 -9.05 8.31 -1.36
C ASN A 63 -9.18 8.93 0.03
N ILE A 64 -9.09 10.26 0.09
CA ILE A 64 -9.45 11.08 1.26
C ILE A 64 -10.84 10.70 1.80
N GLY A 65 -11.78 10.36 0.91
CA GLY A 65 -13.11 9.88 1.26
C GLY A 65 -13.10 8.56 2.02
N ALA A 66 -12.27 7.60 1.61
CA ALA A 66 -12.14 6.30 2.31
C ALA A 66 -11.52 6.48 3.70
N ALA A 67 -10.47 7.31 3.82
CA ALA A 67 -9.86 7.64 5.10
C ALA A 67 -10.88 8.29 6.07
N LYS A 68 -11.73 9.19 5.56
CA LYS A 68 -12.84 9.77 6.35
C LYS A 68 -13.84 8.71 6.79
N LEU A 69 -14.25 7.82 5.90
CA LEU A 69 -15.21 6.76 6.21
C LEU A 69 -14.68 5.81 7.30
N MET A 70 -13.39 5.45 7.24
CA MET A 70 -12.74 4.67 8.29
C MET A 70 -12.71 5.40 9.64
N LEU A 71 -12.39 6.71 9.65
CA LEU A 71 -12.41 7.51 10.87
C LEU A 71 -13.81 7.61 11.48
N PHE A 72 -14.84 7.87 10.67
CA PHE A 72 -16.22 7.90 11.15
C PHE A 72 -16.68 6.53 11.67
N GLY A 73 -16.33 5.45 10.99
CA GLY A 73 -16.56 4.09 11.47
C GLY A 73 -15.91 3.83 12.82
N GLY A 74 -14.67 4.29 13.01
CA GLY A 74 -13.96 4.17 14.28
C GLY A 74 -14.63 4.92 15.44
N ILE A 75 -15.05 6.17 15.20
CA ILE A 75 -15.76 6.98 16.19
C ILE A 75 -17.11 6.36 16.53
N PHE A 76 -17.84 5.87 15.52
CA PHE A 76 -19.13 5.20 15.71
C PHE A 76 -18.99 3.95 16.58
N LEU A 77 -17.98 3.12 16.32
CA LEU A 77 -17.69 1.92 17.13
C LEU A 77 -17.27 2.26 18.57
N LEU A 78 -16.51 3.32 18.80
CA LEU A 78 -16.22 3.80 20.16
C LEU A 78 -17.49 4.30 20.86
N GLY A 79 -18.35 5.01 20.14
CA GLY A 79 -19.64 5.48 20.65
C GLY A 79 -20.56 4.31 21.03
N SER A 80 -20.59 3.23 20.24
CA SER A 80 -21.41 2.05 20.56
C SER A 80 -20.90 1.31 21.81
N ILE A 81 -19.59 1.22 22.02
CA ILE A 81 -19.01 0.67 23.26
C ILE A 81 -19.50 1.49 24.47
N ILE A 82 -19.33 2.81 24.43
CA ILE A 82 -19.75 3.71 25.53
C ILE A 82 -21.25 3.60 25.78
N PHE A 83 -22.05 3.55 24.71
CA PHE A 83 -23.50 3.40 24.79
C PHE A 83 -23.91 2.09 25.48
N VAL A 84 -23.27 0.96 25.13
CA VAL A 84 -23.54 -0.34 25.78
C VAL A 84 -23.19 -0.30 27.26
N TRP A 85 -22.04 0.30 27.64
CA TRP A 85 -21.68 0.49 29.04
C TRP A 85 -22.69 1.39 29.79
N PHE A 86 -23.15 2.46 29.15
CA PHE A 86 -24.14 3.36 29.75
C PHE A 86 -25.50 2.66 29.95
N MET A 87 -25.99 1.95 28.94
CA MET A 87 -27.26 1.19 29.01
C MET A 87 -27.22 0.12 30.09
N MET A 88 -26.08 -0.56 30.26
CA MET A 88 -25.91 -1.64 31.24
C MET A 88 -25.46 -1.14 32.62
N SER A 89 -25.26 0.17 32.82
CA SER A 89 -24.72 0.74 34.06
C SER A 89 -25.54 0.42 35.31
N LYS A 90 -26.87 0.33 35.18
CA LYS A 90 -27.78 0.05 36.30
C LYS A 90 -27.78 -1.43 36.75
N MET A 91 -27.35 -2.34 35.89
CA MET A 91 -27.28 -3.78 36.16
C MET A 91 -25.88 -4.33 35.87
N LEU A 92 -24.87 -3.51 36.13
CA LEU A 92 -23.50 -3.73 35.69
C LEU A 92 -22.93 -5.06 36.19
N LEU A 93 -23.29 -5.47 37.41
CA LEU A 93 -22.82 -6.73 38.00
C LEU A 93 -23.43 -7.97 37.33
N PHE A 94 -24.71 -7.91 36.96
CA PHE A 94 -25.43 -8.99 36.26
C PHE A 94 -24.96 -9.17 34.81
N PHE A 95 -24.75 -8.07 34.10
CA PHE A 95 -24.42 -8.12 32.68
C PHE A 95 -22.94 -7.93 32.39
N LEU A 96 -22.06 -7.81 33.40
CA LEU A 96 -20.64 -7.48 33.28
C LEU A 96 -19.88 -8.17 32.12
N PRO A 97 -20.09 -9.46 31.83
CA PRO A 97 -19.37 -10.12 30.74
C PRO A 97 -19.75 -9.57 29.35
N ILE A 98 -21.00 -9.13 29.14
CA ILE A 98 -21.48 -8.64 27.85
C ILE A 98 -20.75 -7.35 27.41
N PRO A 99 -20.76 -6.23 28.17
CA PRO A 99 -20.05 -5.03 27.79
C PRO A 99 -18.53 -5.28 27.76
N LEU A 100 -17.99 -6.20 28.57
CA LEU A 100 -16.58 -6.57 28.55
C LEU A 100 -16.20 -7.29 27.24
N PHE A 101 -16.92 -8.33 26.84
CA PHE A 101 -16.68 -9.01 25.57
C PHE A 101 -16.91 -8.08 24.38
N PHE A 102 -17.95 -7.24 24.42
CA PHE A 102 -18.24 -6.26 23.39
C PHE A 102 -17.09 -5.24 23.24
N SER A 103 -16.54 -4.78 24.37
CA SER A 103 -15.39 -3.85 24.40
C SER A 103 -14.12 -4.51 23.88
N VAL A 104 -13.83 -5.74 24.31
CA VAL A 104 -12.66 -6.50 23.83
C VAL A 104 -12.81 -6.78 22.34
N PHE A 105 -14.01 -7.10 21.86
CA PHE A 105 -14.23 -7.45 20.47
C PHE A 105 -14.15 -6.24 19.53
N LEU A 106 -14.95 -5.20 19.79
CA LEU A 106 -14.94 -3.99 18.98
C LEU A 106 -13.65 -3.18 19.18
N GLY A 107 -13.20 -3.02 20.42
CA GLY A 107 -11.96 -2.32 20.73
C GLY A 107 -10.74 -3.05 20.19
N GLY A 108 -10.72 -4.38 20.27
CA GLY A 108 -9.71 -5.22 19.63
C GLY A 108 -9.69 -5.05 18.11
N THR A 109 -10.86 -5.10 17.48
CA THR A 109 -11.00 -4.86 16.02
C THR A 109 -10.46 -3.49 15.62
N LEU A 110 -10.84 -2.41 16.32
CA LEU A 110 -10.33 -1.06 16.06
C LEU A 110 -8.82 -0.97 16.23
N TYR A 111 -8.30 -1.53 17.33
CA TYR A 111 -6.87 -1.51 17.62
C TYR A 111 -6.06 -2.26 16.55
N PHE A 112 -6.51 -3.46 16.16
CA PHE A 112 -5.81 -4.28 15.20
C PHE A 112 -5.95 -3.77 13.76
N ASP A 113 -7.09 -3.19 13.40
CA ASP A 113 -7.25 -2.49 12.11
C ASP A 113 -6.29 -1.30 12.00
N GLN A 114 -6.20 -0.47 13.06
CA GLN A 114 -5.26 0.64 13.09
C GLN A 114 -3.79 0.19 13.12
N LYS A 115 -3.49 -0.92 13.83
CA LYS A 115 -2.15 -1.52 13.85
C LYS A 115 -1.76 -2.04 12.48
N ASP A 116 -2.63 -2.81 11.83
CA ASP A 116 -2.39 -3.35 10.50
C ASP A 116 -2.32 -2.28 9.43
N GLY A 117 -3.15 -1.25 9.54
CA GLY A 117 -3.07 -0.06 8.67
C GLY A 117 -1.70 0.58 8.77
N ARG A 118 -1.21 0.84 9.99
CA ARG A 118 0.15 1.38 10.20
C ARG A 118 1.24 0.46 9.65
N ASP A 119 1.15 -0.84 9.90
CA ASP A 119 2.15 -1.81 9.43
C ASP A 119 2.11 -2.00 7.90
N SER A 120 0.93 -1.87 7.28
CA SER A 120 0.76 -1.89 5.83
C SER A 120 1.38 -0.65 5.19
N VAL A 121 1.09 0.53 5.74
CA VAL A 121 1.64 1.81 5.26
C VAL A 121 3.15 1.85 5.42
N ARG A 122 3.69 1.37 6.54
CA ARG A 122 5.14 1.24 6.75
C ARG A 122 5.84 0.34 5.74
N ARG A 123 5.13 -0.64 5.17
CA ARG A 123 5.65 -1.52 4.11
C ARG A 123 5.52 -0.90 2.72
N ASN A 124 4.71 0.15 2.56
CA ASN A 124 4.60 0.92 1.32
C ASN A 124 5.72 1.96 1.25
N VAL A 125 6.97 1.50 1.27
CA VAL A 125 8.14 2.36 1.11
C VAL A 125 8.23 2.78 -0.36
N PRO A 126 8.48 4.06 -0.67
CA PRO A 126 8.63 4.50 -2.05
C PRO A 126 9.84 3.84 -2.70
N THR A 127 9.74 3.55 -3.99
CA THR A 127 10.87 3.10 -4.81
C THR A 127 11.69 4.32 -5.19
N VAL A 128 13.01 4.27 -4.97
CA VAL A 128 13.91 5.40 -5.25
C VAL A 128 14.86 5.06 -6.38
N PHE A 129 15.06 6.01 -7.30
CA PHE A 129 15.92 5.89 -8.46
C PHE A 129 17.20 6.70 -8.25
N HIS A 130 18.34 6.04 -8.41
CA HIS A 130 19.65 6.65 -8.19
C HIS A 130 20.48 6.69 -9.47
N PRO A 131 20.59 7.85 -10.14
CA PRO A 131 21.23 7.95 -11.44
C PRO A 131 22.74 7.64 -11.37
N GLN A 132 23.44 8.15 -10.37
CA GLN A 132 24.90 7.95 -10.25
C GLN A 132 25.30 6.49 -9.94
N ARG A 133 24.39 5.70 -9.37
CA ARG A 133 24.60 4.28 -9.06
C ARG A 133 24.06 3.39 -10.17
N GLN A 134 23.25 3.93 -11.09
CA GLN A 134 22.42 3.15 -12.02
C GLN A 134 21.62 2.05 -11.31
N GLU A 135 21.09 2.32 -10.12
CA GLU A 135 20.37 1.36 -9.30
C GLU A 135 18.98 1.89 -8.87
N VAL A 136 18.05 0.96 -8.72
CA VAL A 136 16.71 1.19 -8.17
C VAL A 136 16.63 0.55 -6.80
N LEU A 137 16.32 1.36 -5.79
CA LEU A 137 16.12 0.86 -4.43
C LEU A 137 14.70 0.31 -4.28
N ILE A 138 14.62 -0.99 -4.02
CA ILE A 138 13.38 -1.68 -3.70
C ILE A 138 13.35 -2.12 -2.24
N TYR A 139 12.14 -2.22 -1.71
CA TYR A 139 11.90 -2.68 -0.36
C TYR A 139 11.34 -4.10 -0.36
N ARG A 140 12.11 -5.03 0.22
CA ARG A 140 11.67 -6.41 0.46
C ARG A 140 11.08 -6.53 1.85
N ALA A 141 9.77 -6.76 1.91
CA ALA A 141 9.11 -7.16 3.15
C ALA A 141 9.42 -8.64 3.43
N GLY A 142 10.01 -8.94 4.59
CA GLY A 142 10.21 -10.33 5.02
C GLY A 142 8.90 -11.07 5.28
N ASN A 143 9.02 -12.40 5.46
CA ASN A 143 7.89 -13.29 5.68
C ASN A 143 7.12 -12.91 6.96
N LYS A 144 5.96 -12.30 6.77
CA LYS A 144 5.05 -11.93 7.87
C LYS A 144 4.36 -13.17 8.39
N LEU A 145 4.39 -13.36 9.71
CA LEU A 145 3.50 -14.32 10.35
C LEU A 145 2.05 -13.86 10.20
N GLU A 146 1.23 -14.70 9.57
CA GLU A 146 -0.19 -14.41 9.42
C GLU A 146 -0.87 -14.44 10.78
N ARG A 147 -1.62 -13.38 11.06
CA ARG A 147 -2.34 -13.23 12.32
C ARG A 147 -3.72 -13.90 12.19
N PRO A 148 -4.21 -14.57 13.25
CA PRO A 148 -5.59 -15.05 13.30
C PRO A 148 -6.61 -13.93 13.11
N SER A 149 -7.74 -14.24 12.47
CA SER A 149 -8.61 -13.27 11.80
C SER A 149 -9.81 -12.76 12.61
N LEU A 150 -9.97 -13.15 13.88
CA LEU A 150 -11.09 -12.70 14.72
C LEU A 150 -11.23 -11.18 14.85
N PHE A 151 -10.12 -10.45 14.75
CA PHE A 151 -10.06 -8.99 14.85
C PHE A 151 -9.41 -8.37 13.60
N SER A 152 -9.44 -9.06 12.47
CA SER A 152 -8.70 -8.64 11.28
C SER A 152 -9.41 -7.55 10.50
N SER A 153 -8.62 -6.69 9.82
CA SER A 153 -9.18 -5.84 8.78
C SER A 153 -9.69 -6.70 7.62
N MET A 154 -10.79 -6.30 6.99
CA MET A 154 -11.32 -6.94 5.76
C MET A 154 -10.26 -7.01 4.64
N ASN A 155 -9.20 -6.20 4.74
CA ASN A 155 -8.13 -6.10 3.75
C ASN A 155 -6.85 -6.87 4.14
N SER A 156 -6.81 -7.50 5.31
CA SER A 156 -5.64 -8.23 5.78
C SER A 156 -5.53 -9.62 5.14
N ASP A 157 -4.31 -10.09 4.88
CA ASP A 157 -4.08 -11.41 4.28
C ASP A 157 -4.59 -12.58 5.15
N GLY A 158 -4.64 -12.38 6.48
CA GLY A 158 -5.26 -13.33 7.41
C GLY A 158 -6.79 -13.43 7.27
N PHE A 159 -7.47 -12.39 6.80
CA PHE A 159 -8.90 -12.44 6.48
C PHE A 159 -9.14 -13.17 5.14
N LYS A 160 -8.27 -12.96 4.14
CA LYS A 160 -8.33 -13.66 2.85
C LYS A 160 -8.16 -15.18 2.98
N LYS A 161 -7.38 -15.64 3.96
CA LYS A 161 -7.28 -17.06 4.32
C LYS A 161 -8.42 -17.57 5.20
N GLY A 162 -9.41 -16.72 5.50
CA GLY A 162 -10.65 -17.03 6.18
C GLY A 162 -10.45 -17.44 7.64
N ALA A 163 -10.94 -16.62 8.59
CA ALA A 163 -11.49 -17.28 9.78
C ALA A 163 -12.65 -18.12 9.26
N SER A 164 -12.66 -19.43 9.53
CA SER A 164 -13.85 -20.20 9.19
C SER A 164 -15.02 -19.60 9.97
N ASP A 165 -16.19 -19.45 9.34
CA ASP A 165 -17.40 -18.91 9.96
C ASP A 165 -17.72 -19.60 11.30
N ARG A 166 -17.26 -20.85 11.46
CA ARG A 166 -17.32 -21.65 12.68
C ARG A 166 -16.58 -21.01 13.87
N VAL A 167 -15.45 -20.35 13.64
CA VAL A 167 -14.66 -19.67 14.69
C VAL A 167 -15.38 -18.42 15.18
N ILE A 168 -15.98 -17.67 14.26
CA ILE A 168 -16.77 -16.47 14.58
C ILE A 168 -18.03 -16.89 15.35
N LEU A 169 -18.74 -17.91 14.86
CA LEU A 169 -19.91 -18.47 15.52
C LEU A 169 -19.58 -18.97 16.94
N ALA A 170 -18.46 -19.69 17.12
CA ALA A 170 -18.02 -20.20 18.41
C ALA A 170 -17.67 -19.06 19.41
N ALA A 171 -17.11 -17.95 18.92
CA ALA A 171 -16.82 -16.80 19.75
C ALA A 171 -18.11 -16.13 20.27
N PHE A 172 -19.09 -15.89 19.38
CA PHE A 172 -20.36 -15.28 19.77
C PHE A 172 -21.21 -16.21 20.65
N SER A 173 -21.33 -17.49 20.29
CA SER A 173 -22.08 -18.46 21.08
C SER A 173 -21.45 -18.68 22.45
N GLY A 174 -20.12 -18.78 22.52
CA GLY A 174 -19.38 -18.89 23.77
C GLY A 174 -19.56 -17.68 24.69
N ALA A 175 -19.50 -16.46 24.13
CA ALA A 175 -19.71 -15.23 24.90
C ALA A 175 -21.13 -15.13 25.46
N ILE A 176 -22.15 -15.50 24.67
CA ILE A 176 -23.56 -15.50 25.11
C ILE A 176 -23.78 -16.53 26.22
N ILE A 177 -23.33 -17.78 26.01
CA ILE A 177 -23.52 -18.87 26.97
C ILE A 177 -22.80 -18.57 28.30
N PHE A 178 -21.57 -18.04 28.23
CA PHE A 178 -20.83 -17.60 29.41
C PHE A 178 -21.56 -16.46 30.16
N SER A 179 -22.08 -15.48 29.42
CA SER A 179 -22.81 -14.35 30.02
C SER A 179 -24.09 -14.80 30.72
N LEU A 180 -24.81 -15.76 30.16
CA LEU A 180 -25.99 -16.37 30.78
C LEU A 180 -25.63 -17.14 32.06
N GLY A 181 -24.53 -17.89 32.04
CA GLY A 181 -24.01 -18.59 33.23
C GLY A 181 -23.59 -17.62 34.34
N TRP A 182 -22.92 -16.52 33.98
CA TRP A 182 -22.52 -15.46 34.90
C TRP A 182 -23.72 -14.75 35.55
N ALA A 183 -24.71 -14.32 34.75
CA ALA A 183 -25.88 -13.64 35.26
C ALA A 183 -26.63 -14.51 36.29
N ARG A 184 -26.70 -15.82 36.05
CA ARG A 184 -27.25 -16.77 37.02
C ARG A 184 -26.38 -16.92 38.27
N CYS A 185 -25.06 -17.00 38.12
CA CYS A 185 -24.13 -17.06 39.25
C CYS A 185 -24.31 -15.85 40.19
N VAL A 186 -24.40 -14.64 39.62
CA VAL A 186 -24.66 -13.41 40.37
C VAL A 186 -26.02 -13.46 41.07
N GLY A 187 -27.06 -13.95 40.40
CA GLY A 187 -28.38 -14.15 40.99
C GLY A 187 -28.36 -15.08 42.20
N HIS A 188 -27.63 -16.21 42.12
CA HIS A 188 -27.44 -17.12 43.25
C HIS A 188 -26.66 -16.52 44.43
N ILE A 189 -25.71 -15.61 44.15
CA ILE A 189 -24.92 -14.94 45.19
C ILE A 189 -25.75 -13.88 45.93
N LEU A 190 -26.66 -13.20 45.22
CA LEU A 190 -27.47 -12.12 45.78
C LEU A 190 -28.76 -12.62 46.43
N ASP A 191 -29.43 -13.60 45.84
CA ASP A 191 -30.67 -14.19 46.35
C ASP A 191 -30.46 -15.70 46.62
N SER A 192 -30.48 -16.08 47.91
CA SER A 192 -30.20 -17.45 48.38
C SER A 192 -31.31 -18.47 48.05
N GLU A 193 -32.39 -18.08 47.37
CA GLU A 193 -33.57 -18.94 47.14
C GLU A 193 -33.44 -19.93 45.97
N TYR A 194 -32.39 -19.83 45.14
CA TYR A 194 -32.24 -20.66 43.93
C TYR A 194 -31.52 -22.01 44.17
N GLY A 195 -31.79 -22.75 45.24
CA GLY A 195 -31.03 -23.95 45.62
C GLY A 195 -30.82 -25.06 44.56
N GLU A 196 -31.70 -25.18 43.55
CA GLU A 196 -31.69 -26.30 42.59
C GLU A 196 -31.00 -25.99 41.23
N GLY A 197 -30.44 -24.78 41.06
CA GLY A 197 -29.86 -24.32 39.78
C GLY A 197 -28.34 -24.45 39.62
N LEU A 198 -27.60 -24.73 40.70
CA LEU A 198 -26.13 -24.70 40.72
C LEU A 198 -25.44 -25.57 39.66
N PRO A 199 -25.79 -26.85 39.44
CA PRO A 199 -25.10 -27.67 38.43
C PRO A 199 -25.30 -27.14 37.01
N LEU A 200 -26.47 -26.54 36.72
CA LEU A 200 -26.75 -25.90 35.44
C LEU A 200 -25.91 -24.63 35.26
N THR A 201 -25.74 -23.81 36.30
CA THR A 201 -24.87 -22.61 36.23
C THR A 201 -23.42 -22.96 35.93
N ILE A 202 -22.86 -23.97 36.61
CA ILE A 202 -21.49 -24.44 36.39
C ILE A 202 -21.35 -24.99 34.97
N SER A 203 -22.32 -25.78 34.51
CA SER A 203 -22.32 -26.34 33.15
C SER A 203 -22.31 -25.26 32.08
N LEU A 204 -23.14 -24.21 32.22
CA LEU A 204 -23.16 -23.08 31.27
C LEU A 204 -21.83 -22.33 31.24
N ILE A 205 -21.21 -22.08 32.40
CA ILE A 205 -19.90 -21.40 32.46
C ILE A 205 -18.82 -22.24 31.77
N LEU A 206 -18.78 -23.55 32.03
CA LEU A 206 -17.80 -24.46 31.42
C LEU A 206 -17.98 -24.60 29.90
N ILE A 207 -19.22 -24.73 29.42
CA ILE A 207 -19.53 -24.78 27.98
C ILE A 207 -19.14 -23.46 27.31
N GLY A 208 -19.47 -22.32 27.93
CA GLY A 208 -19.09 -21.00 27.44
C GLY A 208 -17.57 -20.83 27.33
N LEU A 209 -16.82 -21.25 28.35
CA LEU A 209 -15.35 -21.23 28.35
C LEU A 209 -14.75 -22.13 27.26
N PHE A 210 -15.31 -23.33 27.06
CA PHE A 210 -14.86 -24.25 26.01
C PHE A 210 -15.08 -23.67 24.62
N CYS A 211 -16.26 -23.09 24.36
CA CYS A 211 -16.55 -22.42 23.09
C CYS A 211 -15.64 -21.20 22.85
N LEU A 212 -15.30 -20.44 23.90
CA LEU A 212 -14.35 -19.30 23.82
C LEU A 212 -12.89 -19.74 23.64
N TYR A 213 -12.52 -20.96 24.05
CA TYR A 213 -11.16 -21.47 23.85
C TYR A 213 -10.84 -21.73 22.37
N ILE A 214 -11.81 -22.18 21.58
CA ILE A 214 -11.66 -22.44 20.13
C ILE A 214 -11.11 -21.20 19.37
N PRO A 215 -11.69 -20.00 19.51
CA PRO A 215 -11.18 -18.79 18.89
C PRO A 215 -9.86 -18.28 19.52
N LEU A 216 -9.60 -18.55 20.80
CA LEU A 216 -8.39 -18.09 21.49
C LEU A 216 -7.14 -18.94 21.20
N LYS A 217 -7.30 -20.24 20.93
CA LYS A 217 -6.19 -21.17 20.70
C LYS A 217 -5.21 -20.71 19.59
N PRO A 218 -5.67 -20.27 18.40
CA PRO A 218 -4.77 -19.75 17.36
C PRO A 218 -3.98 -18.50 17.77
N TRP A 219 -4.54 -17.67 18.66
CA TRP A 219 -3.85 -16.50 19.18
C TRP A 219 -2.70 -16.88 20.11
N PHE A 220 -2.88 -17.89 20.96
CA PHE A 220 -1.79 -18.40 21.79
C PHE A 220 -0.63 -18.94 20.95
N THR A 221 -0.93 -19.66 19.86
CA THR A 221 0.13 -20.13 18.93
C THR A 221 0.79 -18.98 18.20
N TYR A 222 0.01 -17.99 17.74
CA TYR A 222 0.52 -16.78 17.10
C TYR A 222 1.46 -16.00 18.02
N PHE A 223 1.08 -15.71 19.26
CA PHE A 223 1.93 -14.97 20.20
C PHE A 223 3.22 -15.75 20.56
N ARG A 224 3.14 -17.08 20.67
CA ARG A 224 4.33 -17.92 20.87
C ARG A 224 5.27 -17.86 19.69
N GLN A 225 4.76 -17.91 18.46
CA GLN A 225 5.56 -17.80 17.23
C GLN A 225 6.12 -16.38 17.06
N LEU A 226 5.33 -15.35 17.37
CA LEU A 226 5.75 -13.96 17.32
C LEU A 226 6.93 -13.68 18.26
N LYS A 227 6.95 -14.27 19.46
CA LYS A 227 8.07 -14.16 20.40
C LYS A 227 9.36 -14.82 19.87
N LYS A 228 9.23 -15.84 19.02
CA LYS A 228 10.36 -16.56 18.43
C LYS A 228 10.89 -15.90 17.15
N GLN A 229 10.14 -14.99 16.53
CA GLN A 229 10.59 -14.31 15.34
C GLN A 229 11.61 -13.21 15.67
N PRO A 230 12.65 -13.03 14.83
CA PRO A 230 13.51 -11.85 14.91
C PRO A 230 12.67 -10.58 14.79
N ARG A 231 13.15 -9.48 15.38
CA ARG A 231 12.42 -8.20 15.36
C ARG A 231 12.12 -7.84 13.90
N GLN A 232 10.91 -7.34 13.63
CA GLN A 232 10.48 -6.94 12.28
C GLN A 232 11.48 -6.03 11.57
N THR A 233 12.28 -5.27 12.31
CA THR A 233 13.36 -4.43 11.78
C THR A 233 14.42 -5.21 11.00
N GLU A 234 14.78 -6.43 11.43
CA GLU A 234 15.81 -7.30 10.84
C GLU A 234 15.33 -8.04 9.59
N GLN A 235 14.01 -8.20 9.42
CA GLN A 235 13.40 -8.87 8.26
C GLN A 235 13.16 -7.94 7.07
N GLN A 236 13.40 -6.64 7.25
CA GLN A 236 13.18 -5.60 6.25
C GLN A 236 14.50 -5.33 5.54
N GLN A 237 14.60 -5.76 4.28
CA GLN A 237 15.82 -5.62 3.49
C GLN A 237 15.58 -4.63 2.36
N PHE A 238 16.47 -3.65 2.28
CA PHE A 238 16.58 -2.76 1.14
C PHE A 238 17.56 -3.36 0.14
N ILE A 239 17.14 -3.43 -1.12
CA ILE A 239 17.92 -4.07 -2.16
C ILE A 239 18.07 -3.04 -3.28
N GLY A 240 19.32 -2.72 -3.64
CA GLY A 240 19.63 -1.99 -4.87
C GLY A 240 19.61 -2.99 -6.02
N VAL A 241 18.72 -2.77 -6.99
CA VAL A 241 18.65 -3.56 -8.21
C VAL A 241 19.24 -2.73 -9.35
N PRO A 242 20.20 -3.25 -10.13
CA PRO A 242 20.74 -2.54 -11.29
C PRO A 242 19.63 -2.16 -12.26
N TRP A 243 19.63 -0.92 -12.72
CA TRP A 243 18.61 -0.36 -13.61
C TRP A 243 18.47 -1.15 -14.91
N GLU A 244 19.58 -1.65 -15.45
CA GLU A 244 19.62 -2.45 -16.67
C GLU A 244 18.91 -3.81 -16.54
N GLN A 245 18.80 -4.32 -15.31
CA GLN A 245 18.08 -5.58 -15.03
C GLN A 245 16.58 -5.37 -14.78
N VAL A 246 16.12 -4.11 -14.71
CA VAL A 246 14.70 -3.81 -14.48
C VAL A 246 13.94 -3.93 -15.79
N ALA A 247 13.08 -4.94 -15.89
CA ALA A 247 12.17 -5.09 -17.02
C ALA A 247 10.95 -4.18 -16.82
N VAL A 248 10.53 -3.48 -17.87
CA VAL A 248 9.39 -2.56 -17.84
C VAL A 248 8.41 -3.01 -18.90
N GLU A 249 7.15 -3.15 -18.52
CA GLU A 249 6.05 -3.56 -19.40
C GLU A 249 4.89 -2.59 -19.27
N LEU A 250 4.25 -2.27 -20.39
CA LEU A 250 2.98 -1.56 -20.44
C LEU A 250 1.87 -2.58 -20.70
N HIS A 251 0.95 -2.74 -19.76
CA HIS A 251 -0.22 -3.60 -19.92
C HIS A 251 -1.42 -2.74 -20.31
N HIS A 252 -2.16 -3.20 -21.31
CA HIS A 252 -3.44 -2.67 -21.73
C HIS A 252 -4.51 -3.71 -21.39
N LEU A 253 -5.35 -3.38 -20.42
CA LEU A 253 -6.50 -4.19 -20.02
C LEU A 253 -7.75 -3.55 -20.59
N SER A 254 -8.45 -4.28 -21.46
CA SER A 254 -9.74 -3.87 -22.00
C SER A 254 -10.82 -4.81 -21.48
N ALA A 255 -11.66 -4.32 -20.57
CA ALA A 255 -12.72 -5.12 -19.97
C ALA A 255 -14.09 -4.50 -20.26
N VAL A 256 -15.05 -5.35 -20.66
CA VAL A 256 -16.46 -4.93 -20.81
C VAL A 256 -17.15 -5.06 -19.45
N SER A 257 -17.54 -3.93 -18.86
CA SER A 257 -18.34 -3.90 -17.64
C SER A 257 -19.81 -3.66 -17.97
N TYR A 258 -20.71 -3.88 -17.00
CA TYR A 258 -22.14 -3.53 -17.13
C TYR A 258 -22.38 -2.02 -17.38
N ILE A 259 -21.38 -1.16 -17.12
CA ILE A 259 -21.39 0.30 -17.37
C ILE A 259 -20.84 0.63 -18.77
N GLY A 260 -20.33 -0.35 -19.50
CA GLY A 260 -19.68 -0.19 -20.81
C GLY A 260 -18.22 -0.62 -20.81
N LEU A 261 -17.55 -0.36 -21.94
CA LEU A 261 -16.13 -0.67 -22.14
C LEU A 261 -15.26 0.18 -21.22
N ARG A 262 -14.40 -0.49 -20.45
CA ARG A 262 -13.37 0.16 -19.63
C ARG A 262 -12.01 -0.31 -20.12
N THR A 263 -11.22 0.64 -20.60
CA THR A 263 -9.81 0.43 -20.90
C THR A 263 -8.97 1.02 -19.78
N MET A 264 -7.94 0.30 -19.36
CA MET A 264 -7.00 0.74 -18.35
C MET A 264 -5.59 0.39 -18.80
N TYR A 265 -4.68 1.35 -18.70
CA TYR A 265 -3.26 1.12 -18.94
C TYR A 265 -2.52 1.05 -17.60
N THR A 266 -1.56 0.14 -17.48
CA THR A 266 -0.68 0.05 -16.32
C THR A 266 0.77 -0.10 -16.77
N LEU A 267 1.64 0.76 -16.23
CA LEU A 267 3.08 0.69 -16.42
C LEU A 267 3.69 -0.12 -15.26
N ASN A 268 4.31 -1.24 -15.59
CA ASN A 268 4.82 -2.23 -14.64
C ASN A 268 6.35 -2.29 -14.70
N PHE A 269 7.01 -2.07 -13.56
CA PHE A 269 8.45 -2.34 -13.41
C PHE A 269 8.61 -3.65 -12.65
N MET A 270 9.33 -4.59 -13.25
CA MET A 270 9.70 -5.88 -12.67
C MET A 270 11.17 -5.85 -12.30
N CYS A 271 11.44 -5.81 -11.01
CA CYS A 271 12.80 -5.83 -10.49
C CYS A 271 13.14 -7.27 -10.07
N PRO A 272 14.20 -7.90 -10.63
CA PRO A 272 14.64 -9.22 -10.17
C PRO A 272 15.14 -9.17 -8.73
N LEU A 273 14.88 -10.23 -7.97
CA LEU A 273 15.36 -10.35 -6.60
C LEU A 273 16.66 -11.18 -6.57
N PRO A 274 17.71 -10.72 -5.87
CA PRO A 274 18.96 -11.47 -5.76
C PRO A 274 18.72 -12.82 -5.08
N GLY A 275 19.13 -13.90 -5.74
CA GLY A 275 19.04 -15.28 -5.22
C GLY A 275 17.72 -16.02 -5.51
N GLU A 276 16.74 -15.38 -6.15
CA GLU A 276 15.48 -16.04 -6.55
C GLU A 276 15.16 -15.70 -8.02
N THR A 277 15.46 -16.61 -8.95
CA THR A 277 15.23 -16.39 -10.40
C THR A 277 13.75 -16.27 -10.77
N ASP A 278 12.85 -16.83 -9.97
CA ASP A 278 11.41 -16.90 -10.27
C ASP A 278 10.59 -15.77 -9.61
N LYS A 279 11.10 -15.13 -8.54
CA LYS A 279 10.36 -14.08 -7.83
C LYS A 279 10.83 -12.69 -8.23
N LYS A 280 9.89 -11.89 -8.73
CA LYS A 280 10.12 -10.50 -9.16
C LYS A 280 9.34 -9.54 -8.28
N TYR A 281 9.93 -8.38 -7.99
CA TYR A 281 9.24 -7.28 -7.31
C TYR A 281 8.53 -6.41 -8.35
N LEU A 282 7.19 -6.30 -8.23
CA LEU A 282 6.36 -5.60 -9.20
C LEU A 282 5.93 -4.21 -8.69
N ILE A 283 6.27 -3.17 -9.45
CA ILE A 283 5.80 -1.80 -9.25
C ILE A 283 4.84 -1.46 -10.39
N SER A 284 3.54 -1.39 -10.07
CA SER A 284 2.50 -1.05 -11.04
C SER A 284 2.03 0.39 -10.86
N LEU A 285 2.09 1.17 -11.94
CA LEU A 285 1.58 2.53 -12.02
C LEU A 285 0.37 2.59 -12.95
N PRO A 286 -0.78 3.09 -12.48
CA PRO A 286 -1.92 3.29 -13.37
C PRO A 286 -1.65 4.48 -14.28
N VAL A 287 -1.98 4.32 -15.56
CA VAL A 287 -1.79 5.31 -16.62
C VAL A 287 -3.08 5.41 -17.44
N TYR A 288 -3.41 6.59 -17.97
CA TYR A 288 -4.65 6.80 -18.70
C TYR A 288 -4.54 6.43 -20.18
N SER A 289 -3.35 6.54 -20.78
CA SER A 289 -3.14 6.24 -22.20
C SER A 289 -1.79 5.58 -22.46
N LYS A 290 -1.67 4.92 -23.63
CA LYS A 290 -0.40 4.38 -24.13
C LYS A 290 0.68 5.48 -24.17
N GLU A 291 0.34 6.64 -24.72
CA GLU A 291 1.29 7.76 -24.87
C GLU A 291 1.78 8.32 -23.52
N GLU A 292 0.88 8.41 -22.53
CA GLU A 292 1.26 8.82 -21.17
C GLU A 292 2.20 7.79 -20.54
N GLY A 293 2.00 6.50 -20.82
CA GLY A 293 2.85 5.42 -20.28
C GLY A 293 4.26 5.48 -20.84
N LEU A 294 4.37 5.68 -22.16
CA LEU A 294 5.65 5.83 -22.85
C LEU A 294 6.39 7.09 -22.41
N SER A 295 5.70 8.23 -22.33
CA SER A 295 6.32 9.49 -21.89
C SER A 295 6.74 9.48 -20.41
N LEU A 296 6.01 8.78 -19.54
CA LEU A 296 6.41 8.57 -18.15
C LEU A 296 7.66 7.70 -18.04
N PHE A 297 7.74 6.63 -18.84
CA PHE A 297 8.93 5.79 -18.90
C PHE A 297 10.15 6.55 -19.44
N GLU A 298 9.97 7.31 -20.53
CA GLU A 298 11.00 8.19 -21.09
C GLU A 298 11.54 9.20 -20.06
N LEU A 299 10.65 9.78 -19.25
CA LEU A 299 11.05 10.69 -18.17
C LEU A 299 11.91 10.01 -17.11
N ILE A 300 11.49 8.85 -16.60
CA ILE A 300 12.24 8.11 -15.57
C ILE A 300 13.61 7.70 -16.12
N ARG A 301 13.65 7.27 -17.38
CA ARG A 301 14.88 6.91 -18.07
C ARG A 301 15.81 8.10 -18.27
N ASN A 302 15.32 9.23 -18.78
CA ASN A 302 16.11 10.47 -18.94
C ASN A 302 16.69 10.93 -17.61
N TYR A 303 15.96 10.74 -16.51
CA TYR A 303 16.48 10.96 -15.17
C TYR A 303 17.59 9.97 -14.79
N MET A 304 17.47 8.69 -15.13
CA MET A 304 18.54 7.71 -14.87
C MET A 304 19.80 8.00 -15.69
N GLU A 305 19.66 8.48 -16.93
CA GLU A 305 20.78 8.81 -17.82
C GLU A 305 21.48 10.13 -17.44
N TYR A 306 20.71 11.20 -17.29
CA TYR A 306 21.23 12.57 -17.15
C TYR A 306 21.06 13.15 -15.74
N GLY A 307 20.52 12.36 -14.81
CA GLY A 307 20.19 12.84 -13.46
C GLY A 307 19.10 13.91 -13.48
N ALA A 308 19.22 14.87 -12.56
CA ALA A 308 18.25 15.95 -12.41
C ALA A 308 18.08 16.80 -13.68
N GLN A 309 19.15 16.98 -14.47
CA GLN A 309 19.13 17.77 -15.71
C GLN A 309 18.14 17.20 -16.75
N GLY A 310 17.97 15.87 -16.78
CA GLY A 310 17.03 15.22 -17.69
C GLY A 310 15.55 15.53 -17.41
N ILE A 311 15.23 16.01 -16.19
CA ILE A 311 13.87 16.35 -15.77
C ILE A 311 13.55 17.84 -15.96
N GLU A 312 14.56 18.71 -15.92
CA GLU A 312 14.40 20.18 -15.89
C GLU A 312 13.67 20.75 -17.12
N GLN A 313 13.81 20.12 -18.29
CA GLN A 313 13.18 20.57 -19.53
C GLN A 313 11.73 20.07 -19.69
N THR A 314 11.26 19.21 -18.77
CA THR A 314 9.96 18.54 -18.86
C THR A 314 8.95 19.18 -17.91
N ALA A 315 7.64 18.95 -18.12
CA ALA A 315 6.58 19.29 -17.17
C ALA A 315 6.86 18.83 -15.73
N ALA A 316 7.73 17.84 -15.54
CA ALA A 316 8.21 17.38 -14.25
C ALA A 316 9.11 18.35 -13.48
N ALA A 317 9.67 19.37 -14.12
CA ALA A 317 10.27 20.50 -13.39
C ALA A 317 9.25 21.15 -12.42
N LYS A 318 7.95 21.13 -12.75
CA LYS A 318 6.89 21.60 -11.84
C LYS A 318 6.69 20.70 -10.62
N LEU A 319 7.04 19.41 -10.70
CA LEU A 319 6.95 18.48 -9.55
C LEU A 319 7.92 18.85 -8.44
N GLN A 320 9.06 19.49 -8.78
CA GLN A 320 10.00 19.98 -7.77
C GLN A 320 9.38 21.06 -6.89
N THR A 321 8.36 21.77 -7.39
CA THR A 321 7.86 23.01 -6.79
C THR A 321 6.45 22.87 -6.20
N GLU A 322 5.64 21.92 -6.67
CA GLU A 322 4.25 21.77 -6.23
C GLU A 322 4.16 20.96 -4.93
N THR A 323 3.91 21.64 -3.80
CA THR A 323 3.60 20.96 -2.54
C THR A 323 2.32 20.16 -2.69
N ALA A 324 2.35 18.86 -2.36
CA ALA A 324 1.19 18.01 -2.58
C ALA A 324 -0.07 18.53 -1.86
N ASP A 325 -1.20 18.55 -2.60
CA ASP A 325 -2.49 19.09 -2.16
C ASP A 325 -3.03 18.50 -0.85
N TYR A 326 -2.60 17.30 -0.49
CA TYR A 326 -3.09 16.58 0.68
C TYR A 326 -2.39 17.00 1.99
N THR A 327 -1.30 17.77 1.92
CA THR A 327 -0.53 18.18 3.10
C THR A 327 -1.31 19.16 4.00
N ARG A 328 -0.98 19.21 5.29
CA ARG A 328 -1.56 20.21 6.21
C ARG A 328 -1.20 21.64 5.81
N ALA A 329 -0.02 21.84 5.21
CA ALA A 329 0.42 23.15 4.74
C ALA A 329 -0.47 23.65 3.60
N ALA A 330 -0.72 22.82 2.58
CA ALA A 330 -1.64 23.13 1.49
C ALA A 330 -3.06 23.43 2.02
N TYR A 331 -3.56 22.65 2.98
CA TYR A 331 -4.84 22.93 3.62
C TYR A 331 -4.88 24.28 4.37
N ARG A 332 -3.80 24.65 5.06
CA ARG A 332 -3.68 25.96 5.73
C ARG A 332 -3.65 27.11 4.74
N GLN A 333 -2.94 26.97 3.63
CA GLN A 333 -2.93 27.97 2.55
C GLN A 333 -4.33 28.14 1.96
N LYS A 334 -5.00 27.03 1.62
CA LYS A 334 -6.39 27.06 1.15
C LYS A 334 -7.35 27.72 2.16
N MET A 335 -7.14 27.49 3.45
CA MET A 335 -7.92 28.15 4.50
C MET A 335 -7.67 29.66 4.55
N GLN A 336 -6.42 30.11 4.36
CA GLN A 336 -6.09 31.54 4.29
C GLN A 336 -6.67 32.20 3.03
N GLU A 337 -6.61 31.52 1.89
CA GLU A 337 -7.23 31.99 0.65
C GLU A 337 -8.73 32.13 0.77
N MET A 338 -9.42 31.12 1.32
CA MET A 338 -10.87 31.17 1.53
C MET A 338 -11.26 32.29 2.50
N ARG A 339 -10.46 32.53 3.54
CA ARG A 339 -10.66 33.64 4.48
C ARG A 339 -10.54 35.00 3.79
N ARG A 340 -9.59 35.15 2.85
CA ARG A 340 -9.38 36.39 2.09
C ARG A 340 -10.47 36.61 1.03
N LYS A 341 -10.83 35.57 0.27
CA LYS A 341 -11.78 35.67 -0.85
C LYS A 341 -13.23 35.79 -0.38
N ASN A 342 -13.62 35.05 0.65
CA ASN A 342 -15.02 34.93 1.08
C ASN A 342 -15.16 35.04 2.63
N PRO A 343 -14.94 36.22 3.23
CA PRO A 343 -14.94 36.38 4.68
C PRO A 343 -16.30 36.07 5.34
N LEU A 344 -17.42 36.38 4.67
CA LEU A 344 -18.78 36.12 5.20
C LEU A 344 -19.15 34.63 5.18
N PHE A 345 -18.71 33.88 4.17
CA PHE A 345 -18.99 32.44 4.05
C PHE A 345 -17.96 31.57 4.81
N TYR A 346 -16.78 32.12 5.10
CA TYR A 346 -15.71 31.44 5.84
C TYR A 346 -16.15 30.74 7.14
N PRO A 347 -16.95 31.35 8.05
CA PRO A 347 -17.36 30.66 9.29
C PRO A 347 -18.19 29.41 9.02
N LEU A 348 -19.15 29.46 8.09
CA LEU A 348 -19.97 28.30 7.71
C LEU A 348 -19.11 27.20 7.06
N TRP A 349 -18.23 27.60 6.13
CA TRP A 349 -17.27 26.69 5.51
C TRP A 349 -16.32 26.05 6.53
N ARG A 350 -15.87 26.81 7.53
CA ARG A 350 -14.99 26.32 8.60
C ARG A 350 -15.73 25.32 9.48
N LEU A 351 -16.97 25.61 9.87
CA LEU A 351 -17.80 24.69 10.64
C LEU A 351 -18.02 23.38 9.87
N TRP A 352 -18.35 23.47 8.58
CA TRP A 352 -18.49 22.29 7.72
C TRP A 352 -17.20 21.45 7.66
N ASN A 353 -16.04 22.08 7.55
CA ASN A 353 -14.76 21.35 7.56
C ASN A 353 -14.42 20.71 8.91
N ILE A 354 -14.88 21.29 10.02
CA ILE A 354 -14.75 20.68 11.36
C ILE A 354 -15.65 19.45 11.45
N VAL A 355 -16.93 19.58 11.07
CA VAL A 355 -17.90 18.46 11.09
C VAL A 355 -17.46 17.33 10.17
N THR A 356 -16.93 17.64 8.99
CA THR A 356 -16.41 16.64 8.05
C THR A 356 -14.99 16.15 8.37
N LEU A 357 -14.44 16.52 9.54
CA LEU A 357 -13.12 16.12 10.03
C LEU A 357 -11.98 16.34 9.02
N ARG A 358 -12.10 17.39 8.20
CA ARG A 358 -11.22 17.59 7.04
C ARG A 358 -9.76 17.80 7.44
N TYR A 359 -9.51 18.56 8.49
CA TYR A 359 -8.15 18.76 9.02
C TYR A 359 -7.51 17.45 9.47
N TRP A 360 -8.28 16.59 10.15
CA TRP A 360 -7.84 15.26 10.56
C TRP A 360 -7.54 14.36 9.37
N ALA A 361 -8.36 14.41 8.31
CA ALA A 361 -8.08 13.67 7.09
C ALA A 361 -6.75 14.10 6.44
N HIS A 362 -6.46 15.40 6.38
CA HIS A 362 -5.18 15.91 5.87
C HIS A 362 -4.00 15.48 6.78
N TRP A 363 -4.16 15.55 8.11
CA TRP A 363 -3.14 15.03 9.03
C TRP A 363 -2.90 13.53 8.85
N TYR A 364 -3.97 12.74 8.70
CA TYR A 364 -3.91 11.29 8.53
C TYR A 364 -3.21 10.92 7.21
N LEU A 365 -3.53 11.62 6.12
CA LEU A 365 -2.89 11.42 4.81
C LEU A 365 -1.42 11.82 4.81
N GLU A 366 -1.06 12.97 5.39
CA GLU A 366 0.34 13.37 5.56
C GLU A 366 1.10 12.36 6.41
N ARG A 367 0.48 11.85 7.49
CA ARG A 367 1.07 10.80 8.31
C ARG A 367 1.33 9.53 7.50
N ASP A 368 0.35 9.08 6.72
CA ASP A 368 0.42 7.81 6.01
C ASP A 368 1.29 7.89 4.73
N LEU A 369 1.28 9.01 4.02
CA LEU A 369 1.99 9.15 2.75
C LEU A 369 3.42 9.71 2.92
N ASP A 370 3.67 10.54 3.94
CA ASP A 370 4.99 11.16 4.15
C ASP A 370 5.68 10.65 5.42
N VAL A 371 5.01 10.71 6.58
CA VAL A 371 5.68 10.46 7.87
C VAL A 371 6.02 8.99 8.09
N LEU A 372 5.08 8.07 7.85
CA LEU A 372 5.32 6.64 8.07
C LEU A 372 6.32 6.03 7.08
N PRO A 373 6.27 6.32 5.77
CA PRO A 373 7.28 5.85 4.83
C PRO A 373 8.65 6.47 5.11
N SER A 374 8.73 7.75 5.47
CA SER A 374 10.02 8.40 5.80
C SER A 374 10.69 7.80 7.03
N GLN A 375 9.93 7.31 8.03
CA GLN A 375 10.52 6.55 9.15
C GLN A 375 11.32 5.34 8.68
N MET A 376 10.86 4.66 7.62
CA MET A 376 11.59 3.52 7.04
C MET A 376 12.76 3.96 6.17
N MET A 377 12.63 5.07 5.44
CA MET A 377 13.71 5.64 4.63
C MET A 377 14.84 6.29 5.45
N ASN A 378 14.58 6.61 6.72
CA ASN A 378 15.56 7.20 7.64
C ASN A 378 16.47 6.17 8.33
N ARG A 379 16.41 4.89 7.96
CA ARG A 379 17.39 3.90 8.41
C ARG A 379 18.77 4.25 7.87
N GLU A 380 19.81 4.03 8.67
CA GLU A 380 21.19 4.40 8.33
C GLU A 380 21.64 3.81 6.98
N GLU A 381 21.32 2.53 6.72
CA GLU A 381 21.61 1.85 5.44
C GLU A 381 21.03 2.60 4.23
N VAL A 382 19.75 2.98 4.30
CA VAL A 382 19.05 3.71 3.23
C VAL A 382 19.55 5.15 3.13
N VAL A 383 19.85 5.76 4.27
CA VAL A 383 20.40 7.11 4.31
C VAL A 383 21.72 7.17 3.60
N ASN A 384 22.62 6.22 3.86
CA ASN A 384 23.91 6.09 3.23
C ASN A 384 23.78 5.76 1.74
N TRP A 385 22.86 4.86 1.37
CA TRP A 385 22.65 4.53 -0.04
C TRP A 385 22.16 5.73 -0.87
N CYS A 386 21.29 6.58 -0.31
CA CYS A 386 20.78 7.78 -0.99
C CYS A 386 21.77 8.96 -1.00
N GLN A 387 22.95 8.87 -0.41
CA GLN A 387 23.92 9.97 -0.45
C GLN A 387 24.51 10.09 -1.86
N PRO A 388 24.76 11.33 -2.34
CA PRO A 388 25.43 11.52 -3.61
C PRO A 388 26.83 10.91 -3.57
N LEU A 389 27.17 10.18 -4.63
CA LEU A 389 28.49 9.60 -4.82
C LEU A 389 29.47 10.64 -5.39
N PRO A 390 30.77 10.55 -5.07
CA PRO A 390 31.79 11.33 -5.76
C PRO A 390 31.84 10.94 -7.24
N GLU A 391 32.18 11.88 -8.13
CA GLU A 391 32.20 11.66 -9.59
C GLU A 391 33.07 10.47 -10.03
N SER A 392 34.13 10.15 -9.27
CA SER A 392 35.01 9.00 -9.52
C SER A 392 34.33 7.64 -9.31
N GLU A 393 33.26 7.57 -8.51
CA GLU A 393 32.52 6.35 -8.20
C GLU A 393 31.19 6.27 -8.97
N TRP A 394 30.94 7.19 -9.89
CA TRP A 394 29.74 7.14 -10.73
C TRP A 394 29.85 5.93 -11.64
N GLN A 395 28.84 5.07 -11.57
CA GLN A 395 28.76 3.93 -12.45
C GLN A 395 28.26 4.43 -13.81
N PRO A 396 29.05 4.31 -14.89
CA PRO A 396 28.55 4.56 -16.22
C PRO A 396 27.54 3.47 -16.59
N MET A 397 26.67 3.82 -17.52
CA MET A 397 25.81 2.85 -18.21
C MET A 397 26.68 1.85 -18.99
N SER A 398 26.26 0.59 -19.13
CA SER A 398 27.00 -0.42 -19.88
C SER A 398 27.28 0.02 -21.32
N ASP A 399 28.44 -0.36 -21.84
CA ASP A 399 28.88 0.03 -23.19
C ASP A 399 27.89 -0.42 -24.27
N GLU A 400 27.32 -1.62 -24.09
CA GLU A 400 26.30 -2.19 -24.97
C GLU A 400 25.03 -1.33 -24.98
N LEU A 401 24.60 -0.86 -23.80
CA LEU A 401 23.41 -0.03 -23.69
C LEU A 401 23.68 1.37 -24.25
N GLN A 402 24.87 1.92 -24.04
CA GLN A 402 25.28 3.19 -24.65
C GLN A 402 25.28 3.11 -26.17
N GLU A 403 25.83 2.04 -26.75
CA GLU A 403 25.85 1.83 -28.19
C GLU A 403 24.42 1.68 -28.75
N ALA A 404 23.59 0.85 -28.13
CA ALA A 404 22.19 0.70 -28.49
C ALA A 404 21.45 2.04 -28.45
N ASN A 405 21.69 2.85 -27.40
CA ASN A 405 21.10 4.18 -27.27
C ASN A 405 21.52 5.14 -28.38
N GLN A 406 22.79 5.13 -28.76
CA GLN A 406 23.29 5.96 -29.86
C GLN A 406 22.67 5.55 -31.20
N ARG A 407 22.63 4.25 -31.50
CA ARG A 407 22.02 3.72 -32.73
C ARG A 407 20.54 4.08 -32.82
N VAL A 408 19.78 3.88 -31.75
CA VAL A 408 18.35 4.20 -31.73
C VAL A 408 18.11 5.71 -31.84
N ARG A 409 18.93 6.55 -31.19
CA ARG A 409 18.84 8.02 -31.36
C ARG A 409 19.11 8.48 -32.79
N ALA A 410 20.07 7.83 -33.47
CA ALA A 410 20.33 8.12 -34.88
C ALA A 410 19.11 7.77 -35.76
N LEU A 411 18.43 6.65 -35.48
CA LEU A 411 17.18 6.27 -36.16
C LEU A 411 16.06 7.28 -35.88
N TYR A 412 15.89 7.72 -34.62
CA TYR A 412 14.92 8.75 -34.29
C TYR A 412 15.21 10.10 -34.96
N ALA A 413 16.49 10.48 -35.07
CA ALA A 413 16.89 11.69 -35.80
C ALA A 413 16.58 11.59 -37.30
N ALA A 414 16.62 10.39 -37.88
CA ALA A 414 16.21 10.11 -39.25
C ALA A 414 14.68 10.03 -39.43
N GLY A 415 13.88 10.16 -38.36
CA GLY A 415 12.42 10.18 -38.42
C GLY A 415 11.75 8.81 -38.27
N TYR A 416 12.50 7.76 -37.98
CA TYR A 416 11.93 6.45 -37.67
C TYR A 416 11.18 6.49 -36.33
N GLN A 417 10.12 5.70 -36.21
CA GLN A 417 9.37 5.58 -34.96
C GLN A 417 9.82 4.32 -34.19
N TRP A 418 9.55 4.26 -32.90
CA TRP A 418 9.95 3.12 -32.07
C TRP A 418 9.28 1.80 -32.52
N GLU A 419 8.15 1.86 -33.22
CA GLU A 419 7.44 0.69 -33.78
C GLU A 419 8.07 0.17 -35.09
N SER A 420 9.02 0.91 -35.68
CA SER A 420 9.69 0.54 -36.93
C SER A 420 10.56 -0.70 -36.77
N GLU A 421 10.71 -1.46 -37.84
CA GLU A 421 11.47 -2.72 -37.84
C GLU A 421 12.97 -2.48 -37.64
N GLU A 422 13.47 -1.34 -38.15
CA GLU A 422 14.85 -0.90 -37.99
C GLU A 422 15.19 -0.59 -36.54
N VAL A 423 14.26 0.03 -35.80
CA VAL A 423 14.46 0.24 -34.37
C VAL A 423 14.41 -1.10 -33.67
N ARG A 424 13.42 -1.96 -33.95
CA ARG A 424 13.26 -3.30 -33.33
C ARG A 424 14.45 -4.23 -33.51
N SER A 425 15.13 -4.20 -34.66
CA SER A 425 16.29 -5.06 -34.91
C SER A 425 17.45 -4.74 -33.96
N VAL A 426 17.75 -3.46 -33.76
CA VAL A 426 18.77 -3.00 -32.79
C VAL A 426 18.46 -3.50 -31.37
N LEU A 427 17.18 -3.67 -31.04
CA LEU A 427 16.72 -4.10 -29.72
C LEU A 427 16.91 -5.60 -29.52
N GLN A 428 16.59 -6.38 -30.55
CA GLN A 428 16.81 -7.82 -30.54
C GLN A 428 18.29 -8.15 -30.44
N ASP A 429 19.15 -7.34 -31.07
CA ASP A 429 20.59 -7.47 -30.97
C ASP A 429 21.06 -7.21 -29.53
N TYR A 430 20.60 -6.13 -28.88
CA TYR A 430 20.96 -5.85 -27.49
C TYR A 430 20.58 -6.99 -26.52
N VAL A 431 19.35 -7.51 -26.60
CA VAL A 431 18.85 -8.60 -25.74
C VAL A 431 19.64 -9.89 -25.91
N ARG A 432 20.32 -10.09 -27.03
CA ARG A 432 21.17 -11.29 -27.25
C ARG A 432 22.54 -11.18 -26.58
N VAL A 433 22.99 -9.96 -26.31
CA VAL A 433 24.30 -9.68 -25.74
C VAL A 433 24.22 -9.54 -24.21
N SER A 434 23.13 -8.95 -23.70
CA SER A 434 22.81 -8.87 -22.26
C SER A 434 22.30 -10.18 -21.67
#